data_AF-R4LUR5-F1
#
_entry.id   AF-R4LUR5-F1
#
_cell.length_a   1.000
_cell.length_b   1.000
_cell.length_c   1.000
_cell.angle_alpha   90.00
_cell.angle_beta   90.00
_cell.angle_gamma   90.00
#
_symmetry.space_group_name_H-M   'P 1'
#
loop_
_entity.id
_entity.type
_entity.pdbx_description
1 polymer ?
#
loop_
_entity_poly.entity_id
_entity_poly.type
_entity_poly.pdbx_seq_one_letter_code
_entity_poly.pdbx_strand_id
1 'polypeptide(L)' 'MPATIEPKPVQRPRIPILLAGFTPAAQRRVARRADGWLAGQLPIPALTTVWQDIRAEAERAGRDPAAVRGVLGF' A
#
# COMPACT_ATOMS: atom_id res chain seq x y z
N MET A 1 10.99 16.55 27.71
CA MET A 1 12.11 16.63 26.74
C MET A 1 11.70 15.92 25.46
N PRO A 2 12.02 16.42 24.26
CA PRO A 2 11.77 15.68 23.02
C PRO A 2 12.65 14.43 22.93
N ALA A 3 12.14 13.38 22.32
CA ALA A 3 12.92 12.17 22.05
C ALA A 3 13.85 12.40 20.85
N THR A 4 15.12 12.01 20.98
CA THR A 4 16.08 11.98 19.87
C THR A 4 16.06 10.59 19.25
N ILE A 5 15.77 10.50 17.93
CA ILE A 5 15.75 9.25 17.18
C ILE A 5 16.87 9.29 16.15
N GLU A 6 17.94 8.50 16.37
CA GLU A 6 19.05 8.32 15.43
C GLU A 6 19.43 6.83 15.35
N PRO A 7 19.89 6.34 14.19
CA PRO A 7 20.14 7.08 12.94
C PRO A 7 18.86 7.36 12.12
N LYS A 8 18.91 8.37 11.24
CA LYS A 8 17.85 8.58 10.23
C LYS A 8 17.89 7.52 9.13
N PRO A 9 16.73 7.18 8.51
CA PRO A 9 16.70 6.33 7.33
C PRO A 9 17.60 6.86 6.20
N VAL A 10 18.33 5.95 5.57
CA VAL A 10 19.15 6.27 4.39
C VAL A 10 18.28 6.50 3.15
N GLN A 11 17.13 5.81 3.07
CA GLN A 11 16.18 5.92 1.96
C GLN A 11 15.64 7.34 1.82
N ARG A 12 15.51 7.81 0.59
CA ARG A 12 14.96 9.12 0.22
C ARG A 12 13.75 8.94 -0.71
N PRO A 13 12.72 9.81 -0.60
CA PRO A 13 12.54 10.82 0.44
C PRO A 13 12.22 10.21 1.83
N ARG A 14 11.75 8.96 1.87
CA ARG A 14 11.45 8.18 3.08
C ARG A 14 11.41 6.69 2.75
N ILE A 15 11.35 5.84 3.78
CA ILE A 15 11.10 4.39 3.62
C ILE A 15 9.71 4.19 2.97
N PRO A 16 9.58 3.34 1.93
CA PRO A 16 8.28 2.96 1.38
C PRO A 16 7.43 2.21 2.41
N ILE A 17 6.16 2.56 2.52
CA ILE A 17 5.21 1.96 3.45
C ILE A 17 4.28 1.04 2.66
N LEU A 18 4.38 -0.26 2.93
CA LEU A 18 3.47 -1.26 2.38
C LEU A 18 2.43 -1.66 3.43
N LEU A 19 1.18 -1.82 3.01
CA LEU A 19 0.11 -2.31 3.88
C LEU A 19 -0.47 -3.60 3.28
N ALA A 20 -0.75 -4.57 4.16
CA ALA A 20 -1.42 -5.82 3.81
C ALA A 20 -2.90 -5.79 4.19
N GLY A 21 -3.66 -6.76 3.67
CA GLY A 21 -5.05 -7.00 4.02
C GLY A 21 -5.97 -7.07 2.80
N PHE A 22 -7.10 -7.77 2.98
CA PHE A 22 -8.04 -8.10 1.90
C PHE A 22 -9.45 -7.54 2.14
N THR A 23 -9.75 -6.98 3.31
CA THR A 23 -11.07 -6.41 3.60
C THR A 23 -11.25 -5.07 2.86
N PRO A 24 -12.49 -4.66 2.53
CA PRO A 24 -12.73 -3.36 1.90
C PRO A 24 -12.16 -2.18 2.69
N ALA A 25 -12.20 -2.24 4.03
CA ALA A 25 -11.60 -1.21 4.88
C ALA A 25 -10.06 -1.18 4.78
N ALA A 26 -9.41 -2.34 4.66
CA ALA A 26 -7.97 -2.43 4.45
C ALA A 26 -7.57 -1.92 3.06
N GLN A 27 -8.29 -2.33 2.01
CA GLN A 27 -8.08 -1.86 0.63
C GLN A 27 -8.17 -0.33 0.54
N ARG A 28 -9.21 0.27 1.14
CA ARG A 28 -9.35 1.74 1.23
C ARG A 28 -8.19 2.40 1.96
N ARG A 29 -7.64 1.75 2.99
CA ARG A 29 -6.48 2.26 3.73
C ARG A 29 -5.20 2.22 2.89
N VAL A 30 -4.98 1.11 2.18
CA VAL A 30 -3.88 0.95 1.22
C VAL A 30 -3.95 2.06 0.17
N ALA A 31 -5.09 2.17 -0.52
CA ALA A 31 -5.33 3.17 -1.56
C ALA A 31 -5.01 4.61 -1.11
N ARG A 32 -5.52 4.99 0.07
CA ARG A 32 -5.39 6.35 0.59
C ARG A 32 -4.01 6.72 1.14
N ARG A 33 -3.21 5.74 1.60
CA ARG A 33 -2.05 6.04 2.47
C ARG A 33 -0.77 5.28 2.15
N ALA A 34 -0.84 4.10 1.54
CA ALA A 34 0.34 3.26 1.34
C ALA A 34 1.06 3.58 0.02
N ASP A 35 2.35 3.29 -0.05
CA ASP A 35 3.08 3.27 -1.32
C ASP A 35 2.85 1.97 -2.09
N GLY A 36 2.30 0.95 -1.42
CA GLY A 36 1.93 -0.31 -2.05
C GLY A 36 1.08 -1.24 -1.20
N TRP A 37 0.51 -2.21 -1.87
CA TRP A 37 -0.21 -3.33 -1.30
C TRP A 37 0.73 -4.53 -1.19
N LEU A 38 1.01 -4.98 0.03
CA LEU A 38 1.70 -6.24 0.25
C LEU A 38 0.67 -7.37 0.14
N ALA A 39 0.59 -7.96 -1.04
CA ALA A 39 -0.31 -9.06 -1.33
C ALA A 39 0.16 -10.33 -0.60
N GLY A 40 -0.79 -11.00 0.06
CA GLY A 40 -0.58 -12.37 0.52
C GLY A 40 -0.98 -13.39 -0.56
N GLN A 41 -0.92 -14.66 -0.19
CA GLN A 41 -1.22 -15.77 -1.09
C GLN A 41 -2.72 -15.85 -1.39
N LEU A 42 -3.09 -15.58 -2.65
CA LEU A 42 -4.45 -15.70 -3.18
C LEU A 42 -4.40 -16.33 -4.57
N PRO A 43 -5.47 -17.03 -5.01
CA PRO A 43 -5.62 -17.36 -6.42
C PRO A 43 -5.53 -16.09 -7.29
N ILE A 44 -4.89 -16.19 -8.45
CA ILE A 44 -4.66 -15.06 -9.37
C ILE A 44 -5.92 -14.24 -9.68
N PRO A 45 -7.11 -14.85 -9.90
CA PRO A 45 -8.33 -14.07 -10.12
C PRO A 45 -8.69 -13.19 -8.92
N ALA A 46 -8.63 -13.75 -7.70
CA ALA A 46 -8.91 -13.00 -6.48
C ALA A 46 -7.89 -11.88 -6.23
N LEU A 47 -6.61 -12.16 -6.48
CA LEU A 47 -5.53 -11.18 -6.38
C LEU A 47 -5.76 -10.01 -7.35
N THR A 48 -6.16 -10.33 -8.58
CA THR A 48 -6.47 -9.32 -9.61
C THR A 48 -7.66 -8.47 -9.20
N THR A 49 -8.73 -9.07 -8.68
CA THR A 49 -9.90 -8.31 -8.18
C THR A 49 -9.52 -7.35 -7.07
N VAL A 50 -8.83 -7.81 -6.03
CA VAL A 50 -8.39 -6.95 -4.92
C VAL A 50 -7.48 -5.82 -5.42
N TRP A 51 -6.61 -6.11 -6.39
CA TRP A 51 -5.75 -5.10 -6.98
C TRP A 51 -6.53 -4.01 -7.73
N GLN A 52 -7.53 -4.39 -8.52
CA GLN A 52 -8.39 -3.41 -9.20
C GLN A 52 -9.19 -2.56 -8.22
N ASP A 53 -9.72 -3.17 -7.15
CA ASP A 53 -10.46 -2.45 -6.11
C ASP A 53 -9.59 -1.39 -5.43
N ILE A 54 -8.33 -1.73 -5.11
CA ILE A 54 -7.38 -0.79 -4.51
C ILE A 54 -7.08 0.38 -5.46
N ARG A 55 -6.90 0.11 -6.76
CA ARG A 55 -6.68 1.17 -7.76
C ARG A 55 -7.89 2.10 -7.89
N ALA A 56 -9.10 1.54 -7.97
CA ALA A 56 -10.33 2.33 -8.01
C ALA A 56 -10.52 3.19 -6.75
N GLU A 57 -10.20 2.66 -5.57
CA GLU A 57 -10.22 3.43 -4.33
C GLU A 57 -9.16 4.53 -4.28
N ALA A 58 -8.01 4.36 -4.95
CA ALA A 58 -7.00 5.41 -5.06
C ALA A 58 -7.51 6.56 -5.94
N GLU A 59 -8.16 6.26 -7.07
CA GLU A 59 -8.82 7.26 -7.94
C GLU A 59 -9.89 8.03 -7.16
N ARG A 60 -10.78 7.31 -6.46
CA ARG A 60 -11.83 7.93 -5.62
C ARG A 60 -11.27 8.82 -4.52
N ALA A 61 -10.07 8.51 -4.03
CA ALA A 61 -9.36 9.31 -3.03
C ALA A 61 -8.59 10.50 -3.63
N GLY A 62 -8.67 10.72 -4.95
CA GLY A 62 -7.96 11.80 -5.65
C GLY A 62 -6.46 11.56 -5.78
N ARG A 63 -6.00 10.30 -5.73
CA ARG A 63 -4.60 9.92 -5.83
C ARG A 63 -4.35 9.18 -7.15
N ASP A 64 -3.19 9.38 -7.74
CA ASP A 64 -2.75 8.58 -8.90
C ASP A 64 -2.71 7.08 -8.52
N PRO A 65 -3.46 6.21 -9.21
CA PRO A 65 -3.45 4.77 -8.95
C PRO A 65 -2.07 4.13 -9.17
N ALA A 66 -1.24 4.70 -10.04
CA ALA A 66 0.12 4.23 -10.27
C ALA A 66 1.07 4.56 -9.10
N ALA A 67 0.67 5.46 -8.19
CA ALA A 67 1.41 5.76 -6.97
C ALA A 67 1.28 4.66 -5.89
N VAL A 68 0.40 3.68 -6.11
CA VAL A 68 0.31 2.45 -5.30
C VAL A 68 0.89 1.30 -6.12
N ARG A 69 1.81 0.52 -5.54
CA ARG A 69 2.41 -0.65 -6.20
C ARG A 69 1.85 -1.95 -5.63
N GLY A 70 1.60 -2.94 -6.49
CA GLY A 70 1.33 -4.32 -6.05
C GLY A 70 2.64 -5.03 -5.77
N VAL A 71 2.83 -5.55 -4.56
CA VAL A 71 4.04 -6.29 -4.15
C VAL A 71 3.62 -7.68 -3.72
N LEU A 72 4.14 -8.70 -4.37
CA LEU A 72 3.92 -10.11 -3.99
C LEU A 72 4.92 -10.48 -2.88
N GLY A 73 4.40 -10.88 -1.72
CA GLY A 73 5.23 -11.50 -0.68
C GLY A 73 5.55 -12.94 -1.07
N PHE A 74 6.83 -13.27 -1.16
CA PHE A 74 7.34 -14.64 -1.31
C PHE A 74 7.34 -15.37 0.03
#